data_AF-A0A0F2P9Y3-F1
#
_entry.id   AF-A0A0F2P9Y3-F1
#
_cell.length_a   1.000
_cell.length_b   1.000
_cell.length_c   1.000
_cell.angle_alpha   90.00
_cell.angle_beta   90.00
_cell.angle_gamma   90.00
#
_symmetry.space_group_name_H-M   'P 1'
#
loop_
_entity.id
_entity.type
_entity.pdbx_description
1 polymer ?
#
loop_
_entity_poly.entity_id
_entity_poly.type
_entity_poly.pdbx_seq_one_letter_code
_entity_poly.pdbx_strand_id
1 'polypeptide(L)'
;MVIRYNEIGQRLRAFRLGSGMSADDIAKKIGISRTAVYRFEKGEVVKIETLSSLSDLLGVSLSTLLGVEIEYISSAVTYFERLRQLEEAADRIIILAGPISFLLASQDFSTWLPDLLRESISNENGRRAKLLTDIDRIIEILAERRKNYERRKPAIINLVSALDIERLLRSGFVGRPFMSDKDLMARQQRARAEIEHFMRLAETEPIGIQIGLVTGTLPHTGFQIFRCGDRKTLSISPFRLGEQPNIQLGVAMITENQEAVSLHESVVDEMWRTSLKGKAAANYLRDLIAAAYD
;
A
#
# COMPACT_ATOMS: atom_id res chain seq x y z
N MET A 1 12.05 -19.22 17.92
CA MET A 1 12.19 -18.16 16.90
C MET A 1 12.95 -18.74 15.73
N VAL A 2 12.34 -18.88 14.55
CA VAL A 2 13.00 -19.42 13.36
C VAL A 2 13.45 -18.24 12.50
N ILE A 3 14.76 -18.06 12.35
CA ILE A 3 15.32 -17.01 11.48
C ILE A 3 15.07 -17.40 10.02
N ARG A 4 14.38 -16.53 9.27
CA ARG A 4 14.03 -16.74 7.87
C ARG A 4 14.88 -15.86 6.97
N TYR A 5 15.99 -16.42 6.48
CA TYR A 5 16.95 -15.65 5.68
C TYR A 5 16.33 -14.99 4.44
N ASN A 6 15.36 -15.62 3.78
CA ASN A 6 14.63 -15.01 2.66
C ASN A 6 13.98 -13.66 3.03
N GLU A 7 13.37 -13.57 4.21
CA GLU A 7 12.72 -12.32 4.61
C GLU A 7 13.71 -11.24 5.02
N ILE A 8 14.84 -11.63 5.62
CA ILE A 8 15.95 -10.70 5.86
C ILE A 8 16.40 -10.12 4.51
N GLY A 9 16.56 -10.96 3.49
CA GLY A 9 16.90 -10.55 2.13
C GLY A 9 15.86 -9.61 1.51
N GLN A 10 14.58 -9.92 1.67
CA GLN A 10 13.46 -9.07 1.21
C GLN A 10 13.46 -7.69 1.87
N ARG A 11 13.66 -7.64 3.20
CA ARG A 11 13.77 -6.39 3.96
C ARG A 11 14.99 -5.59 3.52
N LEU A 12 16.16 -6.24 3.39
CA LEU A 12 17.39 -5.63 2.88
C LEU A 12 17.15 -4.97 1.51
N ARG A 13 16.50 -5.68 0.59
CA ARG A 13 16.14 -5.15 -0.73
C ARG A 13 15.23 -3.93 -0.61
N ALA A 14 14.19 -4.00 0.20
CA ALA A 14 13.23 -2.91 0.36
C ALA A 14 13.88 -1.64 0.95
N PHE A 15 14.74 -1.78 1.97
CA PHE A 15 15.46 -0.65 2.57
C PHE A 15 16.54 -0.11 1.62
N ARG A 16 17.23 -0.95 0.84
CA ARG A 16 18.13 -0.46 -0.21
C ARG A 16 17.39 0.37 -1.26
N LEU A 17 16.24 -0.11 -1.74
CA LEU A 17 15.47 0.62 -2.75
C LEU A 17 15.00 1.98 -2.24
N GLY A 18 14.51 2.06 -0.99
CA GLY A 18 14.06 3.34 -0.41
C GLY A 18 15.18 4.27 0.05
N SER A 19 16.41 3.79 0.24
CA SER A 19 17.58 4.65 0.45
C SER A 19 18.10 5.28 -0.85
N GLY A 20 17.65 4.78 -2.01
CA GLY A 20 18.10 5.21 -3.33
C GLY A 20 19.47 4.67 -3.72
N MET A 21 20.08 3.80 -2.90
CA MET A 21 21.40 3.24 -3.19
C MET A 21 21.33 2.07 -4.17
N SER A 22 22.25 2.03 -5.13
CA SER A 22 22.44 0.84 -5.96
C SER A 22 23.11 -0.28 -5.16
N ALA A 23 23.05 -1.52 -5.67
CA ALA A 23 23.81 -2.62 -5.08
C ALA A 23 25.32 -2.35 -5.11
N ASP A 24 25.81 -1.62 -6.12
CA ASP A 24 27.21 -1.20 -6.23
C ASP A 24 27.59 -0.18 -5.16
N ASP A 25 26.70 0.75 -4.81
CA ASP A 25 26.96 1.74 -3.76
C ASP A 25 27.07 1.08 -2.38
N ILE A 26 26.16 0.15 -2.06
CA ILE A 26 26.22 -0.62 -0.82
C ILE A 26 27.50 -1.47 -0.79
N ALA A 27 27.80 -2.17 -1.89
CA ALA A 27 28.98 -3.02 -2.00
C ALA A 27 30.28 -2.25 -1.71
N LYS A 28 30.43 -1.06 -2.29
CA LYS A 28 31.59 -0.18 -2.07
C LYS A 28 31.70 0.31 -0.62
N LYS A 29 30.58 0.72 -0.02
CA LYS A 29 30.56 1.26 1.36
C LYS A 29 30.83 0.19 2.42
N ILE A 30 30.37 -1.04 2.19
CA ILE A 30 30.53 -2.17 3.13
C ILE A 30 31.83 -2.94 2.87
N GLY A 31 32.45 -2.80 1.68
CA GLY A 31 33.65 -3.54 1.31
C GLY A 31 33.36 -5.00 0.87
N ILE A 32 32.23 -5.23 0.20
CA ILE A 32 31.81 -6.53 -0.33
C ILE A 32 31.59 -6.45 -1.84
N SER A 33 31.37 -7.59 -2.50
CA SER A 33 31.05 -7.60 -3.94
C SER A 33 29.57 -7.26 -4.19
N ARG A 34 29.27 -6.68 -5.36
CA ARG A 34 27.88 -6.48 -5.83
C ARG A 34 27.09 -7.80 -5.82
N THR A 35 27.74 -8.89 -6.21
CA THR A 35 27.15 -10.23 -6.20
C THR A 35 26.76 -10.66 -4.78
N ALA A 36 27.57 -10.35 -3.78
CA ALA A 36 27.24 -10.64 -2.38
C ALA A 36 25.96 -9.91 -1.94
N VAL A 37 25.79 -8.64 -2.31
CA VAL A 37 24.56 -7.88 -2.02
C VAL A 37 23.33 -8.59 -2.59
N TYR A 38 23.36 -9.01 -3.85
CA TYR A 38 22.22 -9.72 -4.45
C TYR A 38 21.97 -11.10 -3.83
N ARG A 39 23.02 -11.80 -3.40
CA ARG A 39 22.88 -13.08 -2.68
C ARG A 39 22.17 -12.88 -1.35
N PHE A 40 22.55 -11.83 -0.61
CA PHE A 40 21.91 -11.48 0.65
C PHE A 40 20.45 -11.11 0.44
N GLU A 41 20.14 -10.33 -0.60
CA GLU A 41 18.75 -9.97 -0.95
C GLU A 41 17.89 -11.17 -1.37
N LYS A 42 18.50 -12.25 -1.85
CA LYS A 42 17.84 -13.53 -2.14
C LYS A 42 17.69 -14.44 -0.92
N GLY A 43 18.23 -14.04 0.22
CA GLY A 43 18.15 -14.80 1.46
C GLY A 43 19.23 -15.85 1.65
N GLU A 44 20.41 -15.68 1.05
CA GLU A 44 21.59 -16.44 1.48
C GLU A 44 22.02 -16.04 2.89
N VAL A 45 22.67 -16.97 3.60
CA VAL A 45 23.13 -16.75 4.98
C VAL A 45 24.14 -15.61 5.02
N VAL A 46 23.88 -14.64 5.90
CA VAL A 46 24.71 -13.45 6.10
C VAL A 46 25.31 -13.49 7.50
N LYS A 47 26.58 -13.13 7.62
CA LYS A 47 27.23 -12.96 8.93
C LYS A 47 26.59 -11.80 9.69
N ILE A 48 26.48 -11.94 11.01
CA ILE A 48 25.82 -10.93 11.85
C ILE A 48 26.53 -9.58 11.80
N GLU A 49 27.85 -9.58 11.67
CA GLU A 49 28.66 -8.37 11.54
C GLU A 49 28.31 -7.63 10.24
N THR A 50 28.21 -8.35 9.12
CA THR A 50 27.79 -7.78 7.83
C THR A 50 26.36 -7.26 7.87
N LEU A 51 25.45 -8.00 8.53
CA LEU A 51 24.07 -7.55 8.69
C LEU A 51 23.97 -6.28 9.55
N SER A 52 24.82 -6.16 10.57
CA SER A 52 24.92 -4.96 11.41
C SER A 52 25.46 -3.77 10.60
N SER A 53 26.52 -3.97 9.81
CA SER A 53 27.02 -2.90 8.92
C SER A 53 25.97 -2.46 7.88
N LEU A 54 25.15 -3.38 7.38
CA LEU A 54 24.05 -3.06 6.48
C LEU A 54 22.94 -2.29 7.19
N SER A 55 22.57 -2.66 8.43
CA SER A 55 21.56 -1.93 9.19
C SER A 55 22.00 -0.50 9.50
N ASP A 56 23.27 -0.32 9.89
CA ASP A 56 23.84 1.00 10.16
C ASP A 56 23.86 1.86 8.90
N LEU A 57 24.29 1.29 7.77
CA LEU A 57 24.31 2.00 6.49
C LEU A 57 22.92 2.42 6.01
N LEU A 58 21.91 1.58 6.26
CA LEU A 58 20.53 1.81 5.86
C LEU A 58 19.74 2.66 6.88
N GLY A 59 20.32 2.96 8.04
CA GLY A 59 19.70 3.77 9.08
C GLY A 59 18.51 3.07 9.78
N VAL A 60 18.58 1.75 9.92
CA VAL A 60 17.54 0.93 10.57
C VAL A 60 18.13 0.06 11.67
N SER A 61 17.30 -0.43 12.58
CA SER A 61 17.76 -1.37 13.59
C SER A 61 18.05 -2.75 12.98
N LEU A 62 18.98 -3.48 13.59
CA LEU A 62 19.18 -4.89 13.29
C LEU A 62 17.90 -5.71 13.53
N SER A 63 17.10 -5.36 14.56
CA SER A 63 15.81 -6.01 14.84
C SER A 63 14.80 -5.84 13.70
N THR A 64 14.80 -4.67 13.03
CA THR A 64 13.98 -4.40 11.84
C THR A 64 14.35 -5.34 10.70
N LEU A 65 15.65 -5.51 10.40
CA LEU A 65 16.10 -6.43 9.35
C LEU A 65 15.82 -7.90 9.69
N LEU A 66 15.96 -8.28 10.95
CA LEU A 66 15.66 -9.63 11.43
C LEU A 66 14.15 -9.94 11.48
N GLY A 67 13.29 -8.92 11.49
CA GLY A 67 11.83 -9.08 11.58
C GLY A 67 11.35 -9.57 12.95
N VAL A 68 12.11 -9.29 14.02
CA VAL A 68 11.81 -9.76 15.39
C VAL A 68 10.87 -8.78 16.12
N GLU A 69 10.76 -7.55 15.63
CA GLU A 69 9.94 -6.48 16.20
C GLU A 69 9.07 -5.82 15.11
N ILE A 70 8.59 -4.61 15.38
CA ILE A 70 7.91 -3.77 14.41
C ILE A 70 8.95 -3.25 13.39
N GLU A 71 8.69 -3.44 12.11
CA GLU A 71 9.42 -2.78 11.03
C GLU A 71 8.95 -1.32 10.94
N TYR A 72 9.82 -0.36 11.28
CA TYR A 72 9.54 1.07 11.10
C TYR A 72 10.05 1.54 9.75
N ILE A 73 9.17 2.10 8.92
CA ILE A 73 9.47 2.43 7.52
C ILE A 73 9.13 3.89 7.24
N SER A 74 10.14 4.71 6.98
CA SER A 74 9.98 6.15 6.68
C SER A 74 9.95 6.48 5.18
N SER A 75 10.20 5.50 4.31
CA SER A 75 10.20 5.67 2.85
C SER A 75 8.99 5.01 2.22
N ALA A 76 8.22 5.76 1.42
CA ALA A 76 7.11 5.22 0.65
C ALA A 76 7.57 4.13 -0.32
N VAL A 77 8.75 4.28 -0.93
CA VAL A 77 9.37 3.28 -1.80
C VAL A 77 9.58 1.96 -1.04
N THR A 78 10.21 2.03 0.14
CA THR A 78 10.42 0.84 0.99
C THR A 78 9.08 0.22 1.39
N TYR A 79 8.12 1.05 1.77
CA TYR A 79 6.80 0.57 2.19
C TYR A 79 6.08 -0.19 1.08
N PHE A 80 5.97 0.38 -0.13
CA PHE A 80 5.30 -0.28 -1.23
C PHE A 80 6.05 -1.53 -1.72
N GLU A 81 7.39 -1.57 -1.65
CA GLU A 81 8.15 -2.79 -1.93
C GLU A 81 7.88 -3.88 -0.89
N ARG A 82 7.84 -3.54 0.41
CA ARG A 82 7.44 -4.50 1.45
C ARG A 82 6.02 -5.01 1.23
N LEU A 83 5.10 -4.12 0.87
CA LEU A 83 3.72 -4.48 0.55
C LEU A 83 3.67 -5.47 -0.62
N ARG A 84 4.41 -5.21 -1.71
CA ARG A 84 4.54 -6.11 -2.86
C ARG A 84 5.02 -7.50 -2.46
N GLN A 85 6.02 -7.58 -1.57
CA GLN A 85 6.59 -8.83 -1.09
C GLN A 85 5.60 -9.62 -0.21
N LEU A 86 4.85 -8.94 0.67
CA LEU A 86 3.82 -9.56 1.51
C LEU A 86 2.63 -10.05 0.66
N GLU A 87 2.18 -9.24 -0.31
CA GLU A 87 1.11 -9.59 -1.25
C GLU A 87 1.46 -10.80 -2.11
N GLU A 88 2.72 -10.90 -2.57
CA GLU A 88 3.18 -12.02 -3.40
C GLU A 88 3.13 -13.37 -2.66
N ALA A 89 3.30 -13.36 -1.34
CA ALA A 89 3.24 -14.55 -0.49
C ALA A 89 1.86 -14.82 0.10
N ALA A 90 0.92 -13.86 0.05
CA ALA A 90 -0.37 -13.97 0.71
C ALA A 90 -1.32 -14.96 0.01
N ASP A 91 -2.14 -15.61 0.83
CA ASP A 91 -3.30 -16.38 0.41
C ASP A 91 -4.59 -15.56 0.57
N ARG A 92 -4.60 -14.67 1.57
CA ARG A 92 -5.69 -13.72 1.83
C ARG A 92 -5.14 -12.36 2.29
N ILE A 93 -5.78 -11.30 1.83
CA ILE A 93 -5.49 -9.92 2.19
C ILE A 93 -6.77 -9.27 2.69
N ILE A 94 -6.73 -8.69 3.88
CA ILE A 94 -7.80 -7.85 4.42
C ILE A 94 -7.32 -6.41 4.31
N ILE A 95 -8.12 -5.55 3.71
CA ILE A 95 -7.77 -4.15 3.43
C ILE A 95 -8.82 -3.26 4.09
N LEU A 96 -8.36 -2.39 4.97
CA LEU A 96 -9.13 -1.27 5.51
C LEU A 96 -8.33 -0.01 5.20
N ALA A 97 -8.46 0.55 4.01
CA ALA A 97 -7.67 1.72 3.63
C ALA A 97 -8.33 2.50 2.51
N GLY A 98 -8.56 3.79 2.74
CA GLY A 98 -9.04 4.76 1.76
C GLY A 98 -10.34 4.36 1.05
N PRO A 99 -10.86 5.23 0.17
CA PRO A 99 -12.01 4.88 -0.66
C PRO A 99 -11.70 3.81 -1.72
N ILE A 100 -10.41 3.66 -2.11
CA ILE A 100 -9.97 2.82 -3.23
C ILE A 100 -8.88 1.84 -2.80
N SER A 101 -9.11 0.54 -3.03
CA SER A 101 -8.09 -0.50 -2.90
C SER A 101 -7.33 -0.67 -4.22
N PHE A 102 -6.01 -0.42 -4.22
CA PHE A 102 -5.18 -0.41 -5.44
C PHE A 102 -5.23 -1.73 -6.25
N LEU A 103 -5.25 -2.89 -5.58
CA LEU A 103 -5.30 -4.19 -6.26
C LEU A 103 -6.66 -4.47 -6.92
N LEU A 104 -7.72 -3.81 -6.46
CA LEU A 104 -9.07 -3.90 -7.01
C LEU A 104 -9.41 -2.75 -7.95
N ALA A 105 -8.55 -1.72 -8.03
CA ALA A 105 -8.77 -0.53 -8.83
C ALA A 105 -8.81 -0.82 -10.33
N SER A 106 -9.53 0.01 -11.07
CA SER A 106 -9.66 -0.12 -12.53
C SER A 106 -8.30 -0.05 -13.24
N GLN A 107 -8.27 -0.45 -14.52
CA GLN A 107 -7.06 -0.27 -15.33
C GLN A 107 -6.77 1.21 -15.58
N ASP A 108 -7.83 2.01 -15.75
CA ASP A 108 -7.71 3.46 -15.94
C ASP A 108 -7.03 4.13 -14.75
N PHE A 109 -7.36 3.70 -13.52
CA PHE A 109 -6.70 4.17 -12.29
C PHE A 109 -5.17 4.13 -12.41
N SER A 110 -4.64 3.03 -12.92
CA SER A 110 -3.19 2.84 -13.03
C SER A 110 -2.55 3.76 -14.07
N THR A 111 -3.31 4.12 -15.11
CA THR A 111 -2.83 4.97 -16.20
C THR A 111 -2.63 6.42 -15.75
N TRP A 112 -3.55 6.96 -14.94
CA TRP A 112 -3.49 8.36 -14.51
C TRP A 112 -2.91 8.58 -13.11
N LEU A 113 -2.72 7.52 -12.30
CA LEU A 113 -2.09 7.61 -10.98
C LEU A 113 -0.70 8.30 -11.00
N PRO A 114 0.20 8.06 -11.98
CA PRO A 114 1.50 8.75 -12.02
C PRO A 114 1.36 10.27 -12.03
N ASP A 115 0.41 10.80 -12.81
CA ASP A 115 0.19 12.24 -12.92
C ASP A 115 -0.37 12.82 -11.61
N LEU A 116 -1.27 12.08 -10.96
CA LEU A 116 -1.81 12.45 -9.65
C LEU A 116 -0.71 12.52 -8.58
N LEU A 117 0.20 11.55 -8.55
CA LEU A 117 1.32 11.55 -7.60
C LEU A 117 2.28 12.71 -7.89
N ARG A 118 2.59 12.98 -9.17
CA ARG A 118 3.48 14.10 -9.55
C ARG A 118 2.88 15.46 -9.22
N GLU A 119 1.56 15.59 -9.35
CA GLU A 119 0.82 16.79 -8.97
C GLU A 119 0.91 17.10 -7.47
N SER A 120 1.01 16.07 -6.63
CA SER A 120 1.12 16.23 -5.18
C SER A 120 2.45 16.79 -4.68
N ILE A 121 3.47 16.84 -5.54
CA ILE A 121 4.80 17.35 -5.15
C ILE A 121 4.80 18.88 -5.13
N SER A 122 4.95 19.46 -3.94
CA SER A 122 5.25 20.87 -3.75
C SER A 122 6.70 21.21 -4.11
N ASN A 123 6.95 22.39 -4.68
CA ASN A 123 8.29 22.86 -5.06
C ASN A 123 9.18 23.32 -3.89
N GLU A 124 8.65 23.35 -2.67
CA GLU A 124 9.21 24.14 -1.57
C GLU A 124 10.51 23.58 -0.95
N ASN A 125 10.81 22.29 -1.14
CA ASN A 125 11.77 21.60 -0.27
C ASN A 125 13.12 21.24 -0.90
N GLY A 126 13.42 21.66 -2.14
CA GLY A 126 14.65 21.27 -2.86
C GLY A 126 14.79 19.77 -3.14
N ARG A 127 13.85 18.94 -2.67
CA ARG A 127 13.81 17.47 -2.81
C ARG A 127 13.02 17.01 -4.04
N ARG A 128 12.56 17.93 -4.88
CA ARG A 128 11.68 17.63 -6.03
C ARG A 128 12.25 16.54 -6.93
N ALA A 129 13.54 16.65 -7.29
CA ALA A 129 14.18 15.67 -8.16
C ALA A 129 14.15 14.25 -7.55
N LYS A 130 14.48 14.13 -6.26
CA LYS A 130 14.41 12.85 -5.54
C LYS A 130 12.96 12.31 -5.50
N LEU A 131 11.99 13.16 -5.17
CA LEU A 131 10.58 12.75 -5.09
C LEU A 131 10.03 12.27 -6.44
N LEU A 132 10.45 12.87 -7.54
CA LEU A 132 10.10 12.41 -8.89
C LEU A 132 10.69 11.02 -9.17
N THR A 133 11.96 10.80 -8.83
CA THR A 133 12.59 9.48 -8.93
C THR A 133 11.90 8.44 -8.04
N ASP A 134 11.52 8.83 -6.82
CA ASP A 134 10.78 7.97 -5.89
C ASP A 134 9.39 7.61 -6.46
N ILE A 135 8.70 8.55 -7.11
CA ILE A 135 7.43 8.27 -7.83
C ILE A 135 7.65 7.23 -8.92
N ASP A 136 8.64 7.43 -9.80
CA ASP A 136 8.86 6.50 -10.91
C ASP A 136 9.13 5.08 -10.38
N ARG A 137 9.92 4.97 -9.30
CA ARG A 137 10.14 3.70 -8.59
C ARG A 137 8.87 3.12 -7.98
N ILE A 138 8.03 3.96 -7.35
CA ILE A 138 6.75 3.50 -6.79
C ILE A 138 5.86 2.97 -7.91
N ILE A 139 5.77 3.66 -9.05
CA ILE A 139 4.97 3.19 -10.20
C ILE A 139 5.47 1.84 -10.73
N GLU A 140 6.78 1.62 -10.82
CA GLU A 140 7.36 0.31 -11.14
C GLU A 140 6.88 -0.78 -10.17
N ILE A 141 6.97 -0.51 -8.86
CA ILE A 141 6.53 -1.43 -7.81
C ILE A 141 5.02 -1.72 -7.92
N LEU A 142 4.21 -0.68 -8.14
CA LEU A 142 2.76 -0.80 -8.28
C LEU A 142 2.36 -1.66 -9.50
N ALA A 143 3.08 -1.54 -10.61
CA ALA A 143 2.89 -2.39 -11.78
C ALA A 143 3.21 -3.87 -11.47
N GLU A 144 4.31 -4.13 -10.75
CA GLU A 144 4.65 -5.48 -10.30
C GLU A 144 3.61 -6.06 -9.32
N ARG A 145 3.07 -5.25 -8.40
CA ARG A 145 1.99 -5.64 -7.47
C ARG A 145 0.76 -6.13 -8.24
N ARG A 146 0.31 -5.38 -9.24
CA ARG A 146 -0.84 -5.76 -10.08
C ARG A 146 -0.57 -7.06 -10.85
N LYS A 147 0.60 -7.19 -11.48
CA LYS A 147 1.00 -8.42 -12.20
C LYS A 147 1.02 -9.64 -11.27
N ASN A 148 1.53 -9.48 -10.05
CA ASN A 148 1.56 -10.54 -9.05
C ASN A 148 0.15 -10.94 -8.59
N TYR A 149 -0.73 -9.97 -8.38
CA TYR A 149 -2.14 -10.20 -8.07
C TYR A 149 -2.86 -10.95 -9.19
N GLU A 150 -2.69 -10.55 -10.46
CA GLU A 150 -3.33 -11.23 -11.60
C GLU A 150 -2.89 -12.70 -11.75
N ARG A 151 -1.61 -12.99 -11.44
CA ARG A 151 -1.04 -14.33 -11.49
C ARG A 151 -1.55 -15.25 -10.39
N ARG A 152 -1.67 -14.75 -9.15
CA ARG A 152 -2.00 -15.58 -7.97
C ARG A 152 -3.43 -15.46 -7.47
N LYS A 153 -4.07 -14.32 -7.71
CA LYS A 153 -5.43 -13.97 -7.26
C LYS A 153 -5.69 -14.37 -5.79
N PRO A 154 -4.88 -13.88 -4.82
CA PRO A 154 -5.18 -14.10 -3.40
C PRO A 154 -6.55 -13.52 -3.06
N ALA A 155 -7.23 -14.11 -2.07
CA ALA A 155 -8.54 -13.62 -1.66
C ALA A 155 -8.43 -12.22 -1.03
N ILE A 156 -9.26 -11.27 -1.46
CA ILE A 156 -9.28 -9.91 -0.93
C ILE A 156 -10.62 -9.66 -0.23
N ILE A 157 -10.54 -9.26 1.03
CA ILE A 157 -11.64 -8.67 1.78
C ILE A 157 -11.34 -7.19 1.89
N ASN A 158 -12.18 -6.34 1.30
CA ASN A 158 -12.00 -4.90 1.30
C ASN A 158 -13.14 -4.23 2.08
N LEU A 159 -12.79 -3.46 3.11
CA LEU A 159 -13.72 -2.62 3.87
C LEU A 159 -13.50 -1.17 3.47
N VAL A 160 -14.57 -0.52 3.00
CA VAL A 160 -14.53 0.85 2.48
C VAL A 160 -15.56 1.72 3.20
N SER A 161 -15.19 2.97 3.50
CA SER A 161 -16.08 3.97 4.11
C SER A 161 -16.96 4.62 3.06
N ALA A 162 -18.28 4.62 3.30
CA ALA A 162 -19.23 5.40 2.51
C ALA A 162 -18.93 6.90 2.56
N LEU A 163 -18.50 7.41 3.72
CA LEU A 163 -18.15 8.82 3.91
C LEU A 163 -16.90 9.22 3.12
N ASP A 164 -15.90 8.34 3.03
CA ASP A 164 -14.69 8.59 2.23
C ASP A 164 -15.02 8.55 0.74
N ILE A 165 -15.92 7.66 0.32
CA ILE A 165 -16.43 7.62 -1.06
C ILE A 165 -17.17 8.91 -1.40
N GLU A 166 -18.07 9.37 -0.54
CA GLU A 166 -18.79 10.63 -0.76
C GLU A 166 -17.80 11.80 -0.89
N ARG A 167 -16.80 11.86 0.00
CA ARG A 167 -15.76 12.88 -0.06
C ARG A 167 -14.99 12.83 -1.38
N LEU A 168 -14.58 11.64 -1.81
CA LEU A 168 -13.89 11.43 -3.08
C LEU A 168 -14.74 11.82 -4.29
N LEU A 169 -16.05 11.53 -4.29
CA LEU A 169 -16.94 11.91 -5.39
C LEU A 169 -17.06 13.43 -5.53
N ARG A 170 -17.09 14.15 -4.40
CA ARG A 170 -17.14 15.61 -4.35
C ARG A 170 -15.79 16.26 -4.68
N SER A 171 -14.70 15.74 -4.11
CA SER A 171 -13.36 16.31 -4.26
C SER A 171 -12.70 15.93 -5.59
N GLY A 172 -12.97 14.72 -6.10
CA GLY A 172 -12.24 14.11 -7.19
C GLY A 172 -10.83 13.66 -6.80
N PHE A 173 -10.14 13.00 -7.73
CA PHE A 173 -8.73 12.66 -7.54
C PHE A 173 -7.83 13.88 -7.72
N VAL A 174 -7.51 14.54 -6.60
CA VAL A 174 -6.77 15.79 -6.55
C VAL A 174 -5.49 15.65 -5.75
N GLY A 175 -4.36 16.04 -6.35
CA GLY A 175 -3.03 16.03 -5.74
C GLY A 175 -2.68 17.36 -5.06
N ARG A 176 -3.29 18.47 -5.48
CA ARG A 176 -3.07 19.81 -4.92
C ARG A 176 -4.38 20.62 -4.84
N PRO A 177 -4.57 21.47 -3.82
CA PRO A 177 -5.76 22.30 -3.71
C PRO A 177 -5.80 23.37 -4.84
N PHE A 178 -6.98 23.96 -5.03
CA PHE A 178 -7.21 25.11 -5.93
C PHE A 178 -6.90 24.83 -7.40
N MET A 179 -7.72 23.96 -8.00
CA MET A 179 -7.68 23.64 -9.42
C MET A 179 -8.67 24.49 -10.22
N SER A 180 -8.54 24.53 -11.55
CA SER A 180 -9.59 25.10 -12.40
C SER A 180 -10.86 24.24 -12.34
N ASP A 181 -12.04 24.86 -12.52
CA ASP A 181 -13.32 24.13 -12.53
C ASP A 181 -13.34 23.02 -13.58
N LYS A 182 -12.75 23.29 -14.75
CA LYS A 182 -12.62 22.30 -15.83
C LYS A 182 -11.82 21.08 -15.39
N ASP A 183 -10.69 21.28 -14.72
CA ASP A 183 -9.87 20.17 -14.23
C ASP A 183 -10.58 19.43 -13.11
N LEU A 184 -11.26 20.15 -12.21
CA LEU A 184 -12.03 19.56 -11.12
C LEU A 184 -13.13 18.64 -11.63
N MET A 185 -13.92 19.08 -12.61
CA MET A 185 -14.94 18.26 -13.26
C MET A 185 -14.33 16.98 -13.86
N ALA A 186 -13.16 17.08 -14.51
CA ALA A 186 -12.47 15.90 -15.04
C ALA A 186 -11.99 14.94 -13.93
N ARG A 187 -11.52 15.47 -12.78
CA ARG A 187 -11.10 14.65 -11.63
C ARG A 187 -12.29 13.98 -10.93
N GLN A 188 -13.41 14.67 -10.82
CA GLN A 188 -14.66 14.12 -10.31
C GLN A 188 -15.19 13.02 -11.24
N GLN A 189 -15.12 13.20 -12.56
CA GLN A 189 -15.54 12.16 -13.51
C GLN A 189 -14.69 10.88 -13.37
N ARG A 190 -13.38 11.02 -13.13
CA ARG A 190 -12.50 9.86 -12.82
C ARG A 190 -12.89 9.18 -11.50
N ALA A 191 -13.17 9.97 -10.46
CA ALA A 191 -13.66 9.45 -9.18
C ALA A 191 -14.96 8.67 -9.36
N ARG A 192 -15.94 9.24 -10.06
CA ARG A 192 -17.20 8.57 -10.40
C ARG A 192 -16.96 7.25 -11.13
N ALA A 193 -16.17 7.24 -12.19
CA ALA A 193 -15.89 6.03 -12.96
C ALA A 193 -15.25 4.93 -12.10
N GLU A 194 -14.37 5.31 -11.17
CA GLU A 194 -13.74 4.38 -10.24
C GLU A 194 -14.75 3.83 -9.22
N ILE A 195 -15.63 4.66 -8.66
CA ILE A 195 -16.68 4.19 -7.74
C ILE A 195 -17.71 3.31 -8.45
N GLU A 196 -18.06 3.61 -9.72
CA GLU A 196 -18.89 2.74 -10.55
C GLU A 196 -18.22 1.38 -10.79
N HIS A 197 -16.88 1.34 -10.92
CA HIS A 197 -16.13 0.09 -10.99
C HIS A 197 -16.21 -0.70 -9.67
N PHE A 198 -16.02 -0.06 -8.52
CA PHE A 198 -16.19 -0.71 -7.22
C PHE A 198 -17.63 -1.17 -6.97
N MET A 199 -18.63 -0.40 -7.41
CA MET A 199 -20.04 -0.78 -7.37
C MET A 199 -20.28 -2.09 -8.14
N ARG A 200 -19.72 -2.23 -9.36
CA ARG A 200 -19.81 -3.49 -10.13
C ARG A 200 -19.11 -4.65 -9.43
N LEU A 201 -17.95 -4.43 -8.81
CA LEU A 201 -17.26 -5.47 -8.04
C LEU A 201 -18.07 -5.91 -6.82
N ALA A 202 -18.67 -4.95 -6.10
CA ALA A 202 -19.54 -5.23 -4.96
C ALA A 202 -20.80 -5.99 -5.37
N GLU A 203 -21.37 -5.71 -6.55
CA GLU A 203 -22.57 -6.39 -7.06
C GLU A 203 -22.29 -7.79 -7.61
N THR A 204 -21.19 -7.97 -8.34
CA THR A 204 -20.86 -9.23 -9.03
C THR A 204 -20.16 -10.25 -8.14
N GLU A 205 -19.56 -9.81 -7.04
CA GLU A 205 -18.79 -10.63 -6.08
C GLU A 205 -17.91 -11.69 -6.76
N PRO A 206 -16.92 -11.27 -7.59
CA PRO A 206 -16.05 -12.22 -8.27
C PRO A 206 -15.36 -13.15 -7.27
N ILE A 207 -15.05 -14.39 -7.70
CA ILE A 207 -14.41 -15.39 -6.83
C ILE A 207 -13.17 -14.81 -6.15
N GLY A 208 -13.17 -14.88 -4.82
CA GLY A 208 -12.06 -14.41 -3.99
C GLY A 208 -12.12 -12.92 -3.65
N ILE A 209 -13.12 -12.16 -4.11
CA ILE A 209 -13.26 -10.73 -3.81
C ILE A 209 -14.54 -10.51 -3.00
N GLN A 210 -14.39 -9.85 -1.85
CA GLN A 210 -15.53 -9.44 -1.01
C GLN A 210 -15.36 -7.98 -0.62
N ILE A 211 -16.40 -7.18 -0.85
CA ILE A 211 -16.40 -5.74 -0.53
C ILE A 211 -17.49 -5.46 0.50
N GLY A 212 -17.09 -4.87 1.61
CA GLY A 212 -17.99 -4.38 2.66
C GLY A 212 -17.98 -2.87 2.68
N LEU A 213 -19.14 -2.26 2.45
CA LEU A 213 -19.34 -0.82 2.55
C LEU A 213 -19.81 -0.45 3.96
N VAL A 214 -18.97 0.25 4.71
CA VAL A 214 -19.27 0.70 6.07
C VAL A 214 -19.90 2.09 6.01
N THR A 215 -21.12 2.22 6.51
CA THR A 215 -21.86 3.49 6.57
C THR A 215 -21.59 4.30 7.85
N GLY A 216 -20.99 3.67 8.86
CA GLY A 216 -20.50 4.33 10.07
C GLY A 216 -19.11 4.95 9.90
N THR A 217 -18.57 5.48 10.99
CA THR A 217 -17.21 6.03 11.03
C THR A 217 -16.16 4.92 10.97
N LEU A 218 -15.29 4.95 9.97
CA LEU A 218 -14.07 4.14 9.98
C LEU A 218 -12.98 4.78 10.84
N PRO A 219 -12.06 3.97 11.39
CA PRO A 219 -10.80 4.48 11.91
C PRO A 219 -10.09 5.31 10.83
N HIS A 220 -9.59 6.48 11.21
CA HIS A 220 -8.80 7.31 10.29
C HIS A 220 -7.51 6.63 9.84
N THR A 221 -7.00 5.68 10.63
CA THR A 221 -5.81 4.89 10.34
C THR A 221 -6.17 3.68 9.50
N GLY A 222 -5.71 3.67 8.24
CA GLY A 222 -5.84 2.51 7.38
C GLY A 222 -4.81 1.43 7.72
N PHE A 223 -5.21 0.17 7.58
CA PHE A 223 -4.34 -0.98 7.78
C PHE A 223 -4.67 -2.12 6.82
N GLN A 224 -3.73 -3.06 6.71
CA GLN A 224 -3.88 -4.28 5.94
C GLN A 224 -3.40 -5.48 6.76
N ILE A 225 -4.10 -6.60 6.64
CA ILE A 225 -3.71 -7.87 7.25
C ILE A 225 -3.44 -8.88 6.15
N PHE A 226 -2.23 -9.41 6.12
CA PHE A 226 -1.79 -10.45 5.20
C PHE A 226 -1.84 -11.79 5.91
N ARG A 227 -2.48 -12.79 5.31
CA ARG A 227 -2.46 -14.17 5.77
C ARG A 227 -1.71 -15.05 4.78
N CYS A 228 -0.72 -15.80 5.26
CA CYS A 228 0.13 -16.71 4.49
C CYS A 228 0.32 -18.00 5.29
N GLY A 229 -0.47 -19.04 4.98
CA GLY A 229 -0.63 -20.19 5.87
C GLY A 229 -1.04 -19.76 7.29
N ASP A 230 -0.30 -20.20 8.30
CA ASP A 230 -0.54 -19.86 9.72
C ASP A 230 -0.05 -18.46 10.12
N ARG A 231 0.62 -17.75 9.22
CA ARG A 231 1.18 -16.42 9.52
C ARG A 231 0.19 -15.32 9.25
N LYS A 232 0.24 -14.32 10.11
CA LYS A 232 -0.51 -13.09 9.99
C LYS A 232 0.42 -11.91 10.17
N THR A 233 0.40 -10.99 9.22
CA THR A 233 1.20 -9.77 9.26
C THR A 233 0.27 -8.58 9.16
N LEU A 234 0.40 -7.64 10.10
CA LEU A 234 -0.31 -6.37 10.12
C LEU A 234 0.58 -5.28 9.50
N SER A 235 0.00 -4.47 8.63
CA SER A 235 0.62 -3.29 8.05
C SER A 235 -0.25 -2.06 8.33
N ILE A 236 0.34 -1.01 8.88
CA ILE A 236 -0.30 0.28 9.11
C ILE A 236 0.53 1.34 8.40
N SER A 237 -0.11 2.23 7.62
CA SER A 237 0.66 3.19 6.82
C SER A 237 -0.02 4.54 6.66
N PRO A 238 0.74 5.64 6.80
CA PRO A 238 0.29 6.97 6.40
C PRO A 238 0.43 7.20 4.89
N PHE A 239 1.11 6.29 4.16
CA PHE A 239 1.29 6.42 2.72
C PHE A 239 0.01 6.01 2.00
N ARG A 240 -0.52 6.91 1.18
CA ARG A 240 -1.83 6.76 0.50
C ARG A 240 -1.71 6.98 -0.99
N LEU A 241 -2.46 6.19 -1.74
CA LEU A 241 -2.72 6.35 -3.16
C LEU A 241 -4.19 6.79 -3.33
N GLY A 242 -4.50 7.58 -4.35
CA GLY A 242 -5.86 8.03 -4.62
C GLY A 242 -6.16 9.39 -4.00
N GLU A 243 -7.24 9.51 -3.21
CA GLU A 243 -7.65 10.78 -2.61
C GLU A 243 -6.57 11.34 -1.69
N GLN A 244 -6.14 12.59 -1.92
CA GLN A 244 -5.08 13.26 -1.16
C GLN A 244 -3.83 12.38 -0.99
N PRO A 245 -3.13 12.09 -2.11
CA PRO A 245 -2.00 11.16 -2.09
C PRO A 245 -0.92 11.64 -1.12
N ASN A 246 -0.40 10.70 -0.33
CA ASN A 246 0.75 10.95 0.54
C ASN A 246 1.82 9.88 0.27
N ILE A 247 2.92 10.30 -0.33
CA ILE A 247 4.11 9.47 -0.55
C ILE A 247 5.39 10.17 -0.04
N GLN A 248 5.24 11.29 0.67
CA GLN A 248 6.35 12.18 1.00
C GLN A 248 6.79 12.05 2.47
N LEU A 249 5.83 12.00 3.40
CA LEU A 249 6.11 12.06 4.83
C LEU A 249 5.25 11.08 5.60
N GLY A 250 5.88 10.39 6.55
CA GLY A 250 5.20 9.49 7.46
C GLY A 250 6.09 8.32 7.87
N VAL A 251 5.61 7.56 8.85
CA VAL A 251 6.22 6.30 9.29
C VAL A 251 5.17 5.22 9.19
N ALA A 252 5.39 4.25 8.30
CA ALA A 252 4.62 3.03 8.25
C ALA A 252 5.20 2.00 9.22
N MET A 253 4.34 1.08 9.66
CA MET A 253 4.67 0.01 10.60
C MET A 253 4.21 -1.32 10.03
N ILE A 254 5.07 -2.34 10.07
CA ILE A 254 4.71 -3.72 9.73
C ILE A 254 5.09 -4.62 10.90
N THR A 255 4.21 -5.52 11.32
CA THR A 255 4.46 -6.42 12.45
C THR A 255 3.76 -7.77 12.32
N GLU A 256 4.37 -8.81 12.88
CA GLU A 256 3.76 -10.13 13.07
C GLU A 256 3.32 -10.36 14.53
N ASN A 257 3.27 -9.29 15.35
CA ASN A 257 2.83 -9.38 16.73
C ASN A 257 1.37 -9.89 16.80
N GLN A 258 1.17 -11.03 17.48
CA GLN A 258 -0.13 -11.70 17.51
C GLN A 258 -1.22 -10.90 18.21
N GLU A 259 -0.87 -10.15 19.27
CA GLU A 259 -1.83 -9.31 19.99
C GLU A 259 -2.31 -8.16 19.09
N ALA A 260 -1.38 -7.45 18.46
CA ALA A 260 -1.70 -6.37 17.53
C ALA A 260 -2.58 -6.87 16.37
N VAL A 261 -2.21 -8.00 15.76
CA VAL A 261 -3.01 -8.62 14.70
C VAL A 261 -4.42 -8.99 15.20
N SER A 262 -4.54 -9.67 16.33
CA SER A 262 -5.82 -10.18 16.82
C SER A 262 -6.80 -9.05 17.19
N LEU A 263 -6.29 -7.96 17.75
CA LEU A 263 -7.08 -6.75 18.03
C LEU A 263 -7.60 -6.12 16.73
N HIS A 264 -6.75 -6.01 15.70
CA HIS A 264 -7.17 -5.47 14.40
C HIS A 264 -8.15 -6.41 13.67
N GLU A 265 -7.99 -7.73 13.79
CA GLU A 265 -8.96 -8.70 13.26
C GLU A 265 -10.32 -8.57 13.93
N SER A 266 -10.37 -8.39 15.25
CA SER A 266 -11.63 -8.19 15.98
C SER A 266 -12.37 -6.94 15.50
N VAL A 267 -11.61 -5.87 15.24
CA VAL A 267 -12.12 -4.61 14.70
C VAL A 267 -12.63 -4.78 13.26
N VAL A 268 -11.94 -5.56 12.42
CA VAL A 268 -12.43 -5.95 11.08
C VAL A 268 -13.73 -6.72 11.17
N ASP A 269 -13.83 -7.71 12.06
CA ASP A 269 -15.01 -8.57 12.20
C ASP A 269 -16.25 -7.76 12.61
N GLU A 270 -16.08 -6.79 13.52
CA GLU A 270 -17.15 -5.88 13.93
C GLU A 270 -17.64 -5.02 12.76
N MET A 271 -16.72 -4.37 12.03
CA MET A 271 -17.06 -3.56 10.86
C MET A 271 -17.68 -4.38 9.75
N TRP A 272 -17.16 -5.60 9.52
CA TRP A 272 -17.69 -6.52 8.54
C TRP A 272 -19.11 -6.92 8.89
N ARG A 273 -19.44 -7.15 10.17
CA ARG A 273 -20.81 -7.48 10.58
C ARG A 273 -21.80 -6.37 10.23
N THR A 274 -21.42 -5.10 10.41
CA THR A 274 -22.30 -3.95 10.19
C THR A 274 -22.24 -3.37 8.78
N SER A 275 -21.37 -3.88 7.90
CA SER A 275 -21.23 -3.36 6.54
C SER A 275 -22.34 -3.83 5.59
N LEU A 276 -22.70 -2.97 4.64
CA LEU A 276 -23.48 -3.36 3.47
C LEU A 276 -22.61 -4.19 2.52
N LYS A 277 -23.21 -5.19 1.86
CA LYS A 277 -22.50 -6.13 0.97
C LYS A 277 -23.34 -6.43 -0.26
N GLY A 278 -22.72 -6.97 -1.31
CA GLY A 278 -23.45 -7.40 -2.50
C GLY A 278 -24.26 -6.26 -3.14
N LYS A 279 -25.48 -6.61 -3.56
CA LYS A 279 -26.46 -5.66 -4.13
C LYS A 279 -26.82 -4.49 -3.20
N ALA A 280 -26.84 -4.70 -1.88
CA ALA A 280 -27.18 -3.63 -0.94
C ALA A 280 -26.10 -2.54 -0.93
N ALA A 281 -24.82 -2.93 -0.95
CA ALA A 281 -23.72 -2.00 -1.11
C ALA A 281 -23.77 -1.30 -2.48
N ALA A 282 -24.02 -2.05 -3.55
CA ALA A 282 -24.10 -1.48 -4.90
C ALA A 282 -25.23 -0.44 -5.04
N ASN A 283 -26.41 -0.71 -4.48
CA ASN A 283 -27.52 0.25 -4.47
C ASN A 283 -27.16 1.52 -3.71
N TYR A 284 -26.57 1.38 -2.52
CA TYR A 284 -26.13 2.54 -1.72
C TYR A 284 -25.10 3.38 -2.48
N LEU A 285 -24.13 2.76 -3.17
CA LEU A 285 -23.15 3.47 -3.99
C LEU A 285 -23.80 4.19 -5.18
N ARG A 286 -24.82 3.60 -5.79
CA ARG A 286 -25.59 4.24 -6.88
C ARG A 286 -26.30 5.50 -6.39
N ASP A 287 -26.91 5.44 -5.23
CA ASP A 287 -27.60 6.58 -4.62
C ASP A 287 -26.59 7.68 -4.23
N LEU A 288 -25.42 7.31 -3.70
CA LEU A 288 -24.33 8.26 -3.43
C LEU A 288 -23.82 8.96 -4.70
N ILE A 289 -23.65 8.21 -5.79
CA ILE A 289 -23.22 8.79 -7.07
C ILE A 289 -24.27 9.79 -7.57
N ALA A 290 -25.56 9.45 -7.52
CA ALA A 290 -26.63 10.37 -7.93
C ALA A 290 -26.59 11.65 -7.09
N ALA A 291 -26.59 11.53 -5.76
CA ALA A 291 -26.60 12.67 -4.83
C ALA A 291 -25.34 13.56 -4.89
N ALA A 292 -24.23 13.07 -5.44
CA ALA A 292 -23.00 13.86 -5.60
C ALA A 292 -23.00 14.75 -6.85
N TYR A 293 -23.83 14.45 -7.85
CA TYR A 293 -23.86 15.12 -9.15
C TYR A 293 -25.23 15.70 -9.54
N ASP A 294 -26.25 15.53 -8.71
CA ASP A 294 -27.51 16.30 -8.73
C ASP A 294 -27.30 17.71 -8.12
#